data_AF-A0A0Q8QT20-F1
#
_entry.id   AF-A0A0Q8QT20-F1
#
_cell.length_a   1.000
_cell.length_b   1.000
_cell.length_c   1.000
_cell.angle_alpha   90.00
_cell.angle_beta   90.00
_cell.angle_gamma   90.00
#
_symmetry.space_group_name_H-M   'P 1'
#
loop_
_entity.id
_entity.type
_entity.pdbx_description
1 polymer ?
#
loop_
_entity_poly.entity_id
_entity_poly.type
_entity_poly.pdbx_seq_one_letter_code
_entity_poly.pdbx_strand_id
1 'polypeptide(L)'
;MNIREGVIWAYRLILNREPSDAELAARLGAYTDPQALRRALRKTGEWETLLDRAGEVFEPHRPVDWKEGVSWAFRLLLRREPSAEELKRHLVRNDTVNDLRLRLLSTREFEVGSPGSTAMIDFAIVNAFAPFPASEPIDGAFRDMLGAITKVSYLGAGWHGRAGYVFRSVPRTQEYSLHGTSEWIGTLRSVLEAGKSFTAIELGAGWGPWLIASRQAALARGIKDRNIDLIGVEGSADHHAFMLDNFRTNGLDPAKYRLHHAVAGAQDGIASFPKLNAAEEDYGAFASFGEDKMGVDRMTAAQHGELEEIPCISLATLMADKKRVDLLHIDIQGHEEEVLRAGIEVLNAKARRVVVGTHSRAIEGHLFDLFHANGWVCESEVVCELKPLMDGTRALWVDGEQVWRNDRLDGTPHA
;
A
#
# COMPACT_ATOMS: atom_id res chain seq x y z
N MET A 1 -8.55 -16.33 35.13
CA MET A 1 -8.34 -16.35 33.67
C MET A 1 -9.14 -17.49 33.09
N ASN A 2 -10.10 -17.20 32.22
CA ASN A 2 -10.88 -18.23 31.54
C ASN A 2 -10.11 -18.74 30.30
N ILE A 3 -9.47 -19.90 30.40
CA ILE A 3 -8.61 -20.44 29.34
C ILE A 3 -9.42 -20.79 28.09
N ARG A 4 -10.66 -21.28 28.25
CA ARG A 4 -11.56 -21.58 27.14
C ARG A 4 -11.82 -20.34 26.29
N GLU A 5 -12.13 -19.22 26.94
CA GLU A 5 -12.26 -17.93 26.25
C GLU A 5 -10.95 -17.50 25.59
N GLY A 6 -9.81 -17.74 26.22
CA GLY A 6 -8.52 -17.44 25.63
C GLY A 6 -8.23 -18.18 24.33
N VAL A 7 -8.61 -19.45 24.23
CA VAL A 7 -8.49 -20.20 22.98
C VAL A 7 -9.42 -19.62 21.91
N ILE A 8 -10.68 -19.34 22.25
CA ILE A 8 -11.63 -18.73 21.31
C ILE A 8 -11.12 -17.39 20.80
N TRP A 9 -10.66 -16.51 21.70
CA TRP A 9 -10.12 -15.20 21.35
C TRP A 9 -8.82 -15.28 20.55
N ALA A 10 -7.97 -16.28 20.82
CA ALA A 10 -6.79 -16.49 19.99
C ALA A 10 -7.15 -16.82 18.53
N TYR A 11 -8.17 -17.66 18.30
CA TYR A 11 -8.65 -17.94 16.95
C TYR A 11 -9.28 -16.69 16.29
N ARG A 12 -10.12 -15.95 17.02
CA ARG A 12 -10.74 -14.71 16.54
C ARG A 12 -9.67 -13.66 16.14
N LEU A 13 -8.65 -13.49 16.97
CA LEU A 13 -7.61 -12.46 16.78
C LEU A 13 -6.49 -12.88 15.82
N ILE A 14 -6.21 -14.17 15.67
CA ILE A 14 -5.04 -14.62 14.89
C ILE A 14 -5.46 -15.22 13.55
N LEU A 15 -6.61 -15.90 13.49
CA LEU A 15 -7.06 -16.66 12.32
C LEU A 15 -8.39 -16.14 11.72
N ASN A 16 -8.95 -15.07 12.29
CA ASN A 16 -10.21 -14.44 11.88
C ASN A 16 -11.39 -15.41 11.77
N ARG A 17 -11.45 -16.40 12.66
CA ARG A 17 -12.58 -17.34 12.76
C ARG A 17 -12.72 -17.86 14.18
N GLU A 18 -13.72 -18.70 14.42
CA GLU A 18 -13.81 -19.46 15.67
C GLU A 18 -13.27 -20.88 15.52
N PRO A 19 -12.77 -21.50 16.60
CA PRO A 19 -12.32 -22.89 16.57
C PRO A 19 -13.54 -23.83 16.49
N SER A 20 -13.39 -24.95 15.79
CA SER A 20 -14.30 -26.09 15.98
C SER A 20 -14.16 -26.67 17.39
N ASP A 21 -15.13 -27.47 17.83
CA ASP A 21 -15.08 -28.07 19.18
C ASP A 21 -13.88 -29.02 19.36
N ALA A 22 -13.49 -29.74 18.31
CA ALA A 22 -12.31 -30.59 18.30
C ALA A 22 -11.01 -29.77 18.46
N GLU A 23 -10.91 -28.66 17.74
CA GLU A 23 -9.77 -27.74 17.86
C GLU A 23 -9.73 -27.09 19.25
N LEU A 24 -10.87 -26.64 19.76
CA LEU A 24 -10.96 -26.06 21.09
C LEU A 24 -10.50 -27.07 22.16
N ALA A 25 -10.99 -28.31 22.10
CA ALA A 25 -10.58 -29.36 23.04
C ALA A 25 -9.07 -29.67 22.93
N ALA A 26 -8.54 -29.81 21.71
CA ALA A 26 -7.13 -30.08 21.48
C ALA A 26 -6.24 -28.94 22.01
N ARG A 27 -6.63 -27.69 21.78
CA ARG A 27 -5.87 -26.51 22.22
C ARG A 27 -5.96 -26.29 23.73
N LEU A 28 -7.09 -26.63 24.36
CA LEU A 28 -7.21 -26.63 25.82
C LEU A 28 -6.30 -27.68 26.47
N GLY A 29 -6.24 -28.89 25.90
CA GLY A 29 -5.36 -29.95 26.39
C GLY A 29 -3.86 -29.64 26.24
N ALA A 30 -3.50 -28.83 25.25
CA ALA A 30 -2.12 -28.44 24.97
C ALA A 30 -1.76 -27.01 25.45
N TYR A 31 -2.66 -26.33 26.17
CA TYR A 31 -2.44 -24.95 26.60
C TYR A 31 -1.39 -24.88 27.71
N THR A 32 -0.37 -24.04 27.52
CA THR A 32 0.62 -23.71 28.57
C THR A 32 0.51 -22.25 28.99
N ASP A 33 0.53 -21.35 28.00
CA ASP A 33 0.53 -19.90 28.19
C ASP A 33 0.04 -19.20 26.90
N PRO A 34 -0.33 -17.90 26.96
CA PRO A 34 -0.84 -17.18 25.81
C PRO A 34 0.14 -17.14 24.63
N GLN A 35 1.44 -17.06 24.87
CA GLN A 35 2.44 -16.95 23.80
C GLN A 35 2.70 -18.30 23.13
N ALA A 36 2.64 -19.41 23.85
CA ALA A 36 2.65 -20.75 23.27
C ALA A 36 1.44 -20.98 22.36
N LEU A 37 0.25 -20.56 22.81
CA LEU A 37 -0.96 -20.61 21.99
C LEU A 37 -0.82 -19.78 20.71
N ARG A 38 -0.35 -18.52 20.83
CA ARG A 38 -0.07 -17.65 19.67
C ARG A 38 0.92 -18.29 18.69
N ARG A 39 2.05 -18.82 19.20
CA ARG A 39 3.06 -19.51 18.37
C ARG A 39 2.47 -20.74 17.68
N ALA A 40 1.61 -21.50 18.36
CA ALA A 40 1.00 -22.69 17.81
C ALA A 40 0.05 -22.36 16.65
N LEU A 41 -0.74 -21.30 16.75
CA LEU A 41 -1.64 -20.87 15.67
C LEU A 41 -0.87 -20.30 14.47
N ARG A 42 0.22 -19.56 14.70
CA ARG A 42 1.07 -19.03 13.61
C ARG A 42 1.84 -20.09 12.83
N LYS A 43 1.90 -21.32 13.32
CA LYS A 43 2.52 -22.47 12.63
C LYS A 43 1.51 -23.33 11.86
N THR A 44 0.26 -22.92 11.81
CA THR A 44 -0.78 -23.64 11.05
C THR A 44 -0.77 -23.18 9.61
N GLY A 45 -1.15 -24.05 8.66
CA GLY A 45 -1.29 -23.65 7.26
C GLY A 45 -2.33 -22.54 7.05
N GLU A 46 -3.29 -22.41 7.96
CA GLU A 46 -4.26 -21.30 7.93
C GLU A 46 -3.65 -19.93 8.21
N TRP A 47 -2.56 -19.88 8.96
CA TRP A 47 -1.82 -18.63 9.13
C TRP A 47 -1.20 -18.17 7.81
N GLU A 48 -0.76 -19.12 6.98
CA GLU A 48 -0.16 -18.84 5.67
C GLU A 48 -1.18 -18.27 4.69
N THR A 49 -2.45 -18.66 4.81
CA THR A 49 -3.58 -18.21 3.98
C THR A 49 -4.47 -17.15 4.66
N LEU A 50 -4.00 -16.53 5.75
CA LEU A 50 -4.81 -15.56 6.50
C LEU A 50 -5.30 -14.38 5.64
N LEU A 51 -4.44 -13.83 4.77
CA LEU A 51 -4.83 -12.72 3.89
C LEU A 51 -5.87 -13.12 2.84
N ASP A 52 -5.98 -14.40 2.49
CA ASP A 52 -7.00 -14.90 1.54
C ASP A 52 -8.41 -14.87 2.15
N ARG A 53 -8.50 -14.74 3.48
CA ARG A 53 -9.77 -14.55 4.22
C ARG A 53 -10.11 -13.08 4.42
N ALA A 54 -9.25 -12.16 4.00
CA ALA A 54 -9.54 -10.74 4.14
C ALA A 54 -10.68 -10.35 3.19
N GLY A 55 -11.48 -9.37 3.60
CA GLY A 55 -12.61 -8.90 2.79
C GLY A 55 -13.94 -9.55 3.13
N GLU A 56 -13.97 -10.49 4.06
CA GLU A 56 -15.20 -11.04 4.65
C GLU A 56 -15.46 -10.45 6.03
N VAL A 57 -16.73 -10.14 6.33
CA VAL A 57 -17.13 -9.71 7.68
C VAL A 57 -17.07 -10.92 8.61
N PHE A 58 -16.20 -10.86 9.61
CA PHE A 58 -16.16 -11.87 10.65
C PHE A 58 -17.29 -11.65 11.66
N GLU A 59 -18.28 -12.54 11.62
CA GLU A 59 -19.39 -12.58 12.57
C GLU A 59 -19.18 -13.70 13.61
N PRO A 60 -18.98 -13.36 14.90
CA PRO A 60 -18.87 -14.35 15.96
C PRO A 60 -20.20 -15.13 16.12
N HIS A 61 -20.15 -16.46 16.02
CA HIS A 61 -21.34 -17.29 16.26
C HIS A 61 -21.50 -17.68 17.74
N ARG A 62 -20.43 -17.56 18.54
CA ARG A 62 -20.49 -17.68 20.01
C ARG A 62 -20.64 -16.29 20.65
N PRO A 63 -21.32 -16.16 21.80
CA PRO A 63 -21.38 -14.91 22.54
C PRO A 63 -19.99 -14.29 22.76
N VAL A 64 -19.93 -12.96 22.74
CA VAL A 64 -18.68 -12.22 22.86
C VAL A 64 -18.58 -11.58 24.24
N ASP A 65 -17.70 -12.10 25.09
CA ASP A 65 -17.25 -11.40 26.29
C ASP A 65 -16.10 -10.45 25.91
N TRP A 66 -16.43 -9.19 25.65
CA TRP A 66 -15.46 -8.17 25.28
C TRP A 66 -14.44 -7.85 26.37
N LYS A 67 -14.80 -8.04 27.65
CA LYS A 67 -13.86 -7.79 28.76
C LYS A 67 -12.76 -8.84 28.78
N GLU A 68 -13.15 -10.12 28.65
CA GLU A 68 -12.18 -11.20 28.45
C GLU A 68 -11.43 -11.00 27.13
N GLY A 69 -12.11 -10.57 26.07
CA GLY A 69 -11.50 -10.35 24.76
C GLY A 69 -10.38 -9.33 24.75
N VAL A 70 -10.62 -8.15 25.32
CA VAL A 70 -9.58 -7.13 25.49
C VAL A 70 -8.43 -7.68 26.32
N SER A 71 -8.72 -8.36 27.43
CA SER A 71 -7.67 -8.95 28.29
C SER A 71 -6.81 -9.96 27.53
N TRP A 72 -7.43 -10.85 26.74
CA TRP A 72 -6.72 -11.82 25.92
C TRP A 72 -5.97 -11.18 24.75
N ALA A 73 -6.51 -10.12 24.16
CA ALA A 73 -5.83 -9.39 23.10
C ALA A 73 -4.52 -8.77 23.60
N PHE A 74 -4.52 -8.17 24.80
CA PHE A 74 -3.30 -7.68 25.45
C PHE A 74 -2.31 -8.82 25.74
N ARG A 75 -2.77 -9.94 26.30
CA ARG A 75 -1.90 -11.10 26.58
C ARG A 75 -1.27 -11.70 25.33
N LEU A 76 -2.04 -11.80 24.25
CA LEU A 76 -1.63 -12.44 23.00
C LEU A 76 -0.76 -11.51 22.16
N LEU A 77 -1.19 -10.27 21.96
CA LEU A 77 -0.57 -9.31 21.04
C LEU A 77 0.52 -8.47 21.73
N LEU A 78 0.24 -7.95 22.93
CA LEU A 78 1.14 -7.05 23.68
C LEU A 78 1.95 -7.75 24.78
N ARG A 79 1.71 -9.05 25.03
CA ARG A 79 2.46 -9.89 25.98
C ARG A 79 2.37 -9.42 27.44
N ARG A 80 1.29 -8.75 27.81
CA ARG A 80 1.03 -8.28 29.19
C ARG A 80 -0.47 -8.22 29.50
N GLU A 81 -0.81 -7.89 30.74
CA GLU A 81 -2.18 -7.54 31.12
C GLU A 81 -2.49 -6.06 30.78
N PRO A 82 -3.76 -5.72 30.45
CA PRO A 82 -4.18 -4.33 30.38
C PRO A 82 -4.29 -3.71 31.77
N SER A 83 -4.04 -2.41 31.89
CA SER A 83 -4.45 -1.64 33.07
C SER A 83 -5.97 -1.48 33.13
N ALA A 84 -6.49 -1.03 34.28
CA ALA A 84 -7.92 -0.73 34.42
C ALA A 84 -8.38 0.38 33.45
N GLU A 85 -7.54 1.39 33.21
CA GLU A 85 -7.79 2.49 32.27
C GLU A 85 -7.78 2.01 30.82
N GLU A 86 -6.84 1.14 30.45
CA GLU A 86 -6.79 0.54 29.11
C GLU A 86 -8.01 -0.32 28.84
N LEU A 87 -8.37 -1.19 29.80
CA LEU A 87 -9.57 -2.01 29.71
C LEU A 87 -10.82 -1.14 29.53
N LYS A 88 -10.97 -0.08 30.33
CA LYS A 88 -12.08 0.89 30.19
C LYS A 88 -12.07 1.55 28.81
N ARG A 89 -10.92 2.02 28.33
CA ARG A 89 -10.76 2.70 27.02
C ARG A 89 -11.17 1.81 25.85
N HIS A 90 -10.88 0.51 25.93
CA HIS A 90 -11.19 -0.45 24.87
C HIS A 90 -12.62 -1.03 24.95
N LEU A 91 -13.30 -0.93 26.11
CA LEU A 91 -14.68 -1.44 26.26
C LEU A 91 -15.78 -0.44 25.93
N VAL A 92 -15.48 0.87 25.88
CA VAL A 92 -16.48 1.93 25.62
C VAL A 92 -16.84 2.10 24.15
N ARG A 93 -16.39 1.21 23.26
CA ARG A 93 -16.57 1.32 21.82
C ARG A 93 -17.41 0.14 21.32
N ASN A 94 -18.32 0.39 20.37
CA ASN A 94 -19.03 -0.67 19.64
C ASN A 94 -18.05 -1.28 18.62
N ASP A 95 -17.28 -2.25 19.07
CA ASP A 95 -16.14 -2.78 18.32
C ASP A 95 -16.44 -4.09 17.61
N THR A 96 -15.81 -4.27 16.47
CA THR A 96 -15.58 -5.60 15.87
C THR A 96 -14.26 -6.18 16.35
N VAL A 97 -14.05 -7.48 16.13
CA VAL A 97 -12.75 -8.12 16.44
C VAL A 97 -11.62 -7.46 15.64
N ASN A 98 -11.90 -7.04 14.40
CA ASN A 98 -10.95 -6.32 13.56
C ASN A 98 -10.57 -4.96 14.15
N ASP A 99 -11.53 -4.22 14.71
CA ASP A 99 -11.26 -2.92 15.34
C ASP A 99 -10.35 -3.06 16.57
N LEU A 100 -10.54 -4.13 17.36
CA LEU A 100 -9.63 -4.45 18.46
C LEU A 100 -8.24 -4.83 17.94
N ARG A 101 -8.14 -5.65 16.87
CA ARG A 101 -6.86 -5.99 16.23
C ARG A 101 -6.13 -4.73 15.77
N LEU A 102 -6.76 -3.92 14.93
CA LEU A 102 -6.18 -2.69 14.40
C LEU A 102 -5.60 -1.80 15.50
N ARG A 103 -6.38 -1.50 16.54
CA ARG A 103 -5.91 -0.62 17.62
C ARG A 103 -4.69 -1.12 18.36
N LEU A 104 -4.59 -2.43 18.59
CA LEU A 104 -3.46 -2.98 19.33
C LEU A 104 -2.24 -3.17 18.42
N LEU A 105 -2.47 -3.64 17.18
CA LEU A 105 -1.42 -3.89 16.19
C LEU A 105 -0.79 -2.60 15.66
N SER A 106 -1.52 -1.49 15.64
CA SER A 106 -1.01 -0.16 15.27
C SER A 106 -0.35 0.59 16.43
N THR A 107 -0.11 -0.06 17.58
CA THR A 107 0.63 0.57 18.68
C THR A 107 2.13 0.40 18.49
N ARG A 108 2.90 1.43 18.85
CA ARG A 108 4.37 1.35 18.94
C ARG A 108 4.83 0.22 19.87
N GLU A 109 4.03 -0.08 20.90
CA GLU A 109 4.28 -1.22 21.78
C GLU A 109 4.30 -2.55 21.02
N PHE A 110 3.32 -2.78 20.14
CA PHE A 110 3.29 -3.99 19.31
C PHE A 110 4.45 -4.03 18.32
N GLU A 111 4.70 -2.92 17.63
CA GLU A 111 5.77 -2.79 16.63
C GLU A 111 7.14 -3.14 17.23
N VAL A 112 7.48 -2.58 18.39
CA VAL A 112 8.75 -2.86 19.08
C VAL A 112 8.75 -4.25 19.72
N GLY A 113 7.63 -4.69 20.28
CA GLY A 113 7.52 -5.95 21.00
C GLY A 113 7.40 -7.21 20.13
N SER A 114 7.06 -7.08 18.85
CA SER A 114 6.84 -8.20 17.92
C SER A 114 7.37 -7.95 16.50
N PRO A 115 8.67 -7.66 16.33
CA PRO A 115 9.28 -7.46 15.00
C PRO A 115 9.04 -8.67 14.09
N GLY A 116 8.78 -8.43 12.80
CA GLY A 116 8.50 -9.48 11.80
C GLY A 116 7.10 -10.11 11.89
N SER A 117 6.13 -9.45 12.53
CA SER A 117 4.72 -9.90 12.56
C SER A 117 3.81 -9.11 11.60
N THR A 118 4.36 -8.69 10.44
CA THR A 118 3.70 -7.85 9.43
C THR A 118 2.39 -8.47 8.92
N ALA A 119 2.38 -9.77 8.62
CA ALA A 119 1.19 -10.44 8.09
C ALA A 119 -0.10 -10.25 8.93
N MET A 120 0.00 -10.08 10.27
CA MET A 120 -1.17 -9.79 11.11
C MET A 120 -1.66 -8.35 10.96
N ILE A 121 -0.71 -7.43 10.90
CA ILE A 121 -0.94 -6.00 10.70
C ILE A 121 -1.57 -5.80 9.33
N ASP A 122 -0.97 -6.38 8.29
CA ASP A 122 -1.43 -6.35 6.91
C ASP A 122 -2.86 -6.88 6.82
N PHE A 123 -3.13 -8.04 7.44
CA PHE A 123 -4.47 -8.59 7.51
C PHE A 123 -5.47 -7.65 8.18
N ALA A 124 -5.11 -7.06 9.31
CA ALA A 124 -6.02 -6.14 10.01
C ALA A 124 -6.33 -4.90 9.17
N ILE A 125 -5.34 -4.37 8.43
CA ILE A 125 -5.47 -3.23 7.53
C ILE A 125 -6.38 -3.57 6.35
N VAL A 126 -6.08 -4.64 5.64
CA VAL A 126 -6.88 -5.06 4.48
C VAL A 126 -8.32 -5.36 4.89
N ASN A 127 -8.49 -6.09 6.00
CA ASN A 127 -9.80 -6.46 6.50
C ASN A 127 -10.59 -5.30 7.14
N ALA A 128 -9.98 -4.12 7.31
CA ALA A 128 -10.68 -2.89 7.67
C ALA A 128 -11.61 -2.36 6.56
N PHE A 129 -11.44 -2.88 5.35
CA PHE A 129 -12.24 -2.57 4.16
C PHE A 129 -13.25 -3.67 3.83
N ALA A 130 -13.42 -4.67 4.72
CA ALA A 130 -14.47 -5.67 4.59
C ALA A 130 -15.87 -5.06 4.83
N PRO A 131 -16.93 -5.57 4.17
CA PRO A 131 -16.86 -6.55 3.10
C PRO A 131 -16.34 -5.92 1.80
N PHE A 132 -15.54 -6.69 1.06
CA PHE A 132 -15.22 -6.29 -0.31
C PHE A 132 -16.46 -6.30 -1.19
N PRO A 133 -16.55 -5.39 -2.18
CA PRO A 133 -17.69 -5.33 -3.08
C PRO A 133 -17.83 -6.63 -3.88
N ALA A 134 -19.05 -7.16 -3.93
CA ALA A 134 -19.40 -8.22 -4.86
C ALA A 134 -19.26 -7.68 -6.29
N SER A 135 -18.20 -8.11 -6.97
CA SER A 135 -17.82 -7.62 -8.28
C SER A 135 -18.00 -8.71 -9.33
N GLU A 136 -18.69 -8.37 -10.41
CA GLU A 136 -18.87 -9.27 -11.55
C GLU A 136 -17.65 -9.21 -12.49
N PRO A 137 -17.31 -10.33 -13.15
CA PRO A 137 -16.36 -10.37 -14.25
C PRO A 137 -16.66 -9.31 -15.31
N ILE A 138 -15.61 -8.79 -15.93
CA ILE A 138 -15.71 -7.80 -17.02
C ILE A 138 -14.81 -8.23 -18.17
N ASP A 139 -15.34 -8.21 -19.40
CA ASP A 139 -14.57 -8.56 -20.58
C ASP A 139 -13.49 -7.50 -20.87
N GLY A 140 -12.33 -7.93 -21.37
CA GLY A 140 -11.19 -7.05 -21.68
C GLY A 140 -10.54 -6.32 -20.48
N ALA A 141 -10.95 -6.63 -19.24
CA ALA A 141 -10.43 -6.00 -18.03
C ALA A 141 -10.45 -6.97 -16.85
N PHE A 142 -9.79 -6.61 -15.74
CA PHE A 142 -9.92 -7.29 -14.46
C PHE A 142 -10.35 -6.29 -13.38
N ARG A 143 -10.76 -6.82 -12.22
CA ARG A 143 -11.09 -6.01 -11.05
C ARG A 143 -10.20 -6.32 -9.86
N ASP A 144 -9.72 -5.29 -9.17
CA ASP A 144 -9.09 -5.45 -7.87
C ASP A 144 -10.12 -5.80 -6.77
N MET A 145 -9.65 -6.06 -5.55
CA MET A 145 -10.51 -6.44 -4.43
C MET A 145 -11.42 -5.30 -3.93
N LEU A 146 -11.19 -4.06 -4.34
CA LEU A 146 -12.04 -2.89 -4.06
C LEU A 146 -12.95 -2.53 -5.23
N GLY A 147 -12.95 -3.35 -6.29
CA GLY A 147 -13.78 -3.22 -7.47
C GLY A 147 -13.25 -2.22 -8.51
N ALA A 148 -12.03 -1.69 -8.36
CA ALA A 148 -11.41 -0.89 -9.41
C ALA A 148 -11.21 -1.74 -10.66
N ILE A 149 -11.45 -1.15 -11.83
CA ILE A 149 -11.34 -1.82 -13.12
C ILE A 149 -10.03 -1.41 -13.77
N THR A 150 -9.29 -2.39 -14.30
CA THR A 150 -8.09 -2.14 -15.10
C THR A 150 -8.21 -2.92 -16.42
N LYS A 151 -8.10 -2.24 -17.55
CA LYS A 151 -8.11 -2.91 -18.86
C LYS A 151 -6.81 -3.68 -19.05
N VAL A 152 -6.91 -4.90 -19.56
CA VAL A 152 -5.70 -5.69 -19.84
C VAL A 152 -4.86 -5.08 -20.96
N SER A 153 -5.46 -4.24 -21.81
CA SER A 153 -4.77 -3.53 -22.90
C SER A 153 -3.82 -2.43 -22.45
N TYR A 154 -3.83 -2.06 -21.16
CA TYR A 154 -2.78 -1.19 -20.61
C TYR A 154 -1.49 -1.97 -20.37
N LEU A 155 -1.53 -3.30 -20.42
CA LEU A 155 -0.47 -4.18 -19.98
C LEU A 155 -0.02 -5.09 -21.11
N GLY A 156 1.19 -5.61 -21.00
CA GLY A 156 1.74 -6.52 -21.99
C GLY A 156 0.91 -7.80 -22.16
N ALA A 157 1.13 -8.49 -23.28
CA ALA A 157 0.29 -9.62 -23.71
C ALA A 157 0.17 -10.75 -22.66
N GLY A 158 1.16 -10.88 -21.76
CA GLY A 158 1.13 -11.82 -20.64
C GLY A 158 -0.04 -11.62 -19.66
N TRP A 159 -0.63 -10.42 -19.62
CA TRP A 159 -1.75 -10.07 -18.74
C TRP A 159 -3.13 -10.27 -19.37
N HIS A 160 -3.21 -10.45 -20.69
CA HIS A 160 -4.50 -10.57 -21.39
C HIS A 160 -5.34 -11.76 -20.93
N GLY A 161 -4.70 -12.84 -20.46
CA GLY A 161 -5.39 -13.99 -19.86
C GLY A 161 -6.12 -13.69 -18.54
N ARG A 162 -5.93 -12.50 -17.97
CA ARG A 162 -6.65 -12.02 -16.77
C ARG A 162 -7.95 -11.27 -17.09
N ALA A 163 -8.32 -11.10 -18.35
CA ALA A 163 -9.64 -10.56 -18.69
C ALA A 163 -10.76 -11.38 -18.02
N GLY A 164 -11.71 -10.71 -17.38
CA GLY A 164 -12.77 -11.33 -16.58
C GLY A 164 -12.36 -11.72 -15.15
N TYR A 165 -11.09 -11.55 -14.76
CA TYR A 165 -10.63 -11.92 -13.42
C TYR A 165 -11.06 -10.89 -12.36
N VAL A 166 -11.41 -11.38 -11.16
CA VAL A 166 -11.73 -10.55 -10.00
C VAL A 166 -10.82 -10.98 -8.86
N PHE A 167 -9.83 -10.14 -8.55
CA PHE A 167 -8.94 -10.34 -7.41
C PHE A 167 -9.72 -10.20 -6.11
N ARG A 168 -9.50 -11.13 -5.17
CA ARG A 168 -10.25 -11.19 -3.90
C ARG A 168 -9.39 -10.88 -2.67
N SER A 169 -8.12 -10.64 -2.87
CA SER A 169 -7.16 -10.35 -1.82
C SER A 169 -6.08 -9.41 -2.35
N VAL A 170 -5.28 -8.88 -1.43
CA VAL A 170 -4.00 -8.26 -1.81
C VAL A 170 -3.02 -9.34 -2.28
N PRO A 171 -2.04 -8.99 -3.12
CA PRO A 171 -1.11 -9.93 -3.72
C PRO A 171 -0.32 -10.79 -2.71
N ARG A 172 -0.07 -12.06 -3.06
CA ARG A 172 0.79 -13.01 -2.33
C ARG A 172 1.50 -13.99 -3.28
N THR A 173 2.42 -14.79 -2.72
CA THR A 173 3.24 -15.79 -3.42
C THR A 173 2.51 -16.80 -4.30
N GLN A 174 1.19 -17.01 -4.12
CA GLN A 174 0.39 -17.93 -4.94
C GLN A 174 -0.42 -17.24 -6.04
N GLU A 175 -0.50 -15.91 -6.03
CA GLU A 175 -1.25 -15.14 -7.02
C GLU A 175 -0.35 -14.07 -7.63
N TYR A 176 0.03 -14.27 -8.90
CA TYR A 176 0.71 -13.24 -9.68
C TYR A 176 -0.15 -11.98 -9.71
N SER A 177 0.36 -10.91 -9.11
CA SER A 177 -0.20 -9.56 -9.18
C SER A 177 0.76 -8.63 -9.87
N LEU A 178 0.19 -7.54 -10.39
CA LEU A 178 0.91 -6.42 -10.98
C LEU A 178 1.71 -5.61 -9.95
N HIS A 179 1.25 -5.61 -8.71
CA HIS A 179 1.70 -4.68 -7.68
C HIS A 179 2.14 -5.40 -6.40
N GLY A 180 3.02 -4.75 -5.65
CA GLY A 180 3.55 -5.23 -4.39
C GLY A 180 2.52 -5.29 -3.26
N THR A 181 2.71 -6.21 -2.32
CA THR A 181 1.91 -6.21 -1.09
C THR A 181 2.18 -4.93 -0.27
N SER A 182 3.42 -4.43 -0.22
CA SER A 182 3.72 -3.27 0.64
C SER A 182 3.07 -2.00 0.12
N GLU A 183 3.01 -1.82 -1.20
CA GLU A 183 2.32 -0.68 -1.81
C GLU A 183 0.81 -0.67 -1.48
N TRP A 184 0.16 -1.84 -1.58
CA TRP A 184 -1.23 -2.01 -1.15
C TRP A 184 -1.43 -1.67 0.32
N ILE A 185 -0.58 -2.19 1.21
CA ILE A 185 -0.68 -1.93 2.64
C ILE A 185 -0.45 -0.45 2.96
N GLY A 186 0.55 0.19 2.33
CA GLY A 186 0.82 1.63 2.49
C GLY A 186 -0.36 2.49 2.01
N THR A 187 -0.95 2.14 0.87
CA THR A 187 -2.12 2.82 0.31
C THR A 187 -3.33 2.70 1.23
N LEU A 188 -3.71 1.48 1.60
CA LEU A 188 -4.86 1.21 2.46
C LEU A 188 -4.71 1.85 3.84
N ARG A 189 -3.50 1.79 4.42
CA ARG A 189 -3.22 2.45 5.71
C ARG A 189 -3.38 3.97 5.62
N SER A 190 -2.93 4.59 4.53
CA SER A 190 -3.13 6.03 4.30
C SER A 190 -4.60 6.43 4.32
N VAL A 191 -5.46 5.60 3.73
CA VAL A 191 -6.91 5.81 3.75
C VAL A 191 -7.51 5.57 5.14
N LEU A 192 -7.07 4.56 5.88
CA LEU A 192 -7.58 4.32 7.25
C LEU A 192 -7.30 5.46 8.21
N GLU A 193 -6.16 6.12 8.04
CA GLU A 193 -5.73 7.25 8.84
C GLU A 193 -6.25 8.60 8.30
N ALA A 194 -6.85 8.59 7.12
CA ALA A 194 -7.49 9.75 6.55
C ALA A 194 -8.73 10.14 7.38
N GLY A 195 -8.96 11.45 7.47
CA GLY A 195 -10.11 11.99 8.17
C GLY A 195 -11.37 11.97 7.31
N LYS A 196 -11.95 13.15 7.10
CA LYS A 196 -13.16 13.31 6.25
C LYS A 196 -12.83 13.63 4.79
N SER A 197 -11.54 13.71 4.45
CA SER A 197 -11.00 14.02 3.14
C SER A 197 -9.73 13.19 2.94
N PHE A 198 -9.40 12.98 1.67
CA PHE A 198 -8.24 12.20 1.27
C PHE A 198 -7.57 12.86 0.05
N THR A 199 -6.25 13.03 0.11
CA THR A 199 -5.47 13.54 -1.02
C THR A 199 -4.36 12.56 -1.36
N ALA A 200 -4.34 12.10 -2.62
CA ALA A 200 -3.28 11.25 -3.15
C ALA A 200 -2.57 11.90 -4.33
N ILE A 201 -1.26 11.66 -4.41
CA ILE A 201 -0.40 12.02 -5.53
C ILE A 201 0.29 10.73 -6.00
N GLU A 202 0.33 10.51 -7.30
CA GLU A 202 1.04 9.39 -7.94
C GLU A 202 2.01 9.96 -8.98
N LEU A 203 3.31 9.68 -8.83
CA LEU A 203 4.38 10.09 -9.75
C LEU A 203 4.88 8.88 -10.52
N GLY A 204 4.97 8.96 -11.85
CA GLY A 204 5.14 7.77 -12.69
C GLY A 204 3.85 6.96 -12.67
N ALA A 205 2.72 7.63 -12.89
CA ALA A 205 1.42 7.05 -12.63
C ALA A 205 1.06 5.89 -13.57
N GLY A 206 1.69 5.74 -14.73
CA GLY A 206 1.29 4.75 -15.72
C GLY A 206 -0.18 4.96 -16.10
N TRP A 207 -1.05 4.00 -15.74
CA TRP A 207 -2.52 4.12 -15.91
C TRP A 207 -3.26 4.63 -14.65
N GLY A 208 -2.56 5.12 -13.64
CA GLY A 208 -3.06 5.61 -12.35
C GLY A 208 -3.69 4.55 -11.43
N PRO A 209 -3.11 3.34 -11.28
CA PRO A 209 -3.67 2.29 -10.42
C PRO A 209 -3.85 2.76 -8.98
N TRP A 210 -2.87 3.46 -8.41
CA TRP A 210 -2.90 3.82 -6.99
C TRP A 210 -3.88 4.96 -6.71
N LEU A 211 -4.08 5.89 -7.65
CA LEU A 211 -5.13 6.90 -7.56
C LEU A 211 -6.52 6.27 -7.52
N ILE A 212 -6.82 5.31 -8.41
CA ILE A 212 -8.12 4.65 -8.45
C ILE A 212 -8.32 3.77 -7.22
N ALA A 213 -7.33 2.93 -6.87
CA ALA A 213 -7.39 2.07 -5.69
C ALA A 213 -7.61 2.89 -4.41
N SER A 214 -6.88 4.00 -4.25
CA SER A 214 -7.02 4.90 -3.11
C SER A 214 -8.42 5.51 -3.03
N ARG A 215 -8.99 5.92 -4.18
CA ARG A 215 -10.35 6.44 -4.23
C ARG A 215 -11.37 5.39 -3.80
N GLN A 216 -11.28 4.17 -4.35
CA GLN A 216 -12.20 3.08 -4.02
C GLN A 216 -12.13 2.74 -2.52
N ALA A 217 -10.92 2.69 -1.96
CA ALA A 217 -10.68 2.51 -0.54
C ALA A 217 -11.31 3.66 0.28
N ALA A 218 -11.11 4.91 -0.12
CA ALA A 218 -11.64 6.08 0.57
C ALA A 218 -13.19 6.09 0.59
N LEU A 219 -13.82 5.73 -0.52
CA LEU A 219 -15.27 5.57 -0.60
C LEU A 219 -15.77 4.44 0.31
N ALA A 220 -15.09 3.30 0.34
CA ALA A 220 -15.42 2.18 1.23
C ALA A 220 -15.33 2.57 2.72
N ARG A 221 -14.51 3.58 3.05
CA ARG A 221 -14.41 4.18 4.40
C ARG A 221 -15.36 5.36 4.63
N GLY A 222 -16.25 5.65 3.69
CA GLY A 222 -17.27 6.69 3.82
C GLY A 222 -16.75 8.11 3.60
N ILE A 223 -15.53 8.29 3.07
CA ILE A 223 -15.06 9.60 2.63
C ILE A 223 -15.89 9.98 1.41
N LYS A 224 -16.47 11.19 1.44
CA LYS A 224 -17.33 11.66 0.35
C LYS A 224 -16.47 11.96 -0.86
N ASP A 225 -16.92 11.55 -2.04
CA ASP A 225 -16.20 11.73 -3.32
C ASP A 225 -15.66 13.16 -3.53
N ARG A 226 -16.48 14.18 -3.26
CA ARG A 226 -16.08 15.60 -3.34
C ARG A 226 -14.93 16.03 -2.41
N ASN A 227 -14.57 15.19 -1.44
CA ASN A 227 -13.49 15.40 -0.48
C ASN A 227 -12.25 14.54 -0.82
N ILE A 228 -12.24 13.90 -2.00
CA ILE A 228 -11.13 13.11 -2.52
C ILE A 228 -10.47 13.93 -3.63
N ASP A 229 -9.17 14.19 -3.50
CA ASP A 229 -8.36 14.92 -4.47
C ASP A 229 -7.24 14.01 -4.97
N LEU A 230 -7.15 13.84 -6.28
CA LEU A 230 -6.22 12.92 -6.93
C LEU A 230 -5.35 13.70 -7.91
N ILE A 231 -4.03 13.48 -7.83
CA ILE A 231 -3.04 14.09 -8.71
C ILE A 231 -2.19 12.98 -9.34
N GLY A 232 -2.14 12.93 -10.67
CA GLY A 232 -1.29 12.00 -11.41
C GLY A 232 -0.28 12.75 -12.24
N VAL A 233 0.96 12.28 -12.26
CA VAL A 233 2.05 12.80 -13.11
C VAL A 233 2.63 11.63 -13.88
N GLU A 234 2.52 11.68 -15.20
CA GLU A 234 2.98 10.62 -16.10
C GLU A 234 3.79 11.21 -17.27
N GLY A 235 4.99 10.66 -17.49
CA GLY A 235 5.95 11.15 -18.47
C GLY A 235 5.64 10.69 -19.90
N SER A 236 5.10 9.47 -20.08
CA SER A 236 4.73 8.95 -21.39
C SER A 236 3.37 9.49 -21.83
N ALA A 237 3.29 9.99 -23.07
CA ALA A 237 2.02 10.42 -23.66
C ALA A 237 1.00 9.28 -23.75
N ASP A 238 1.45 8.07 -24.06
CA ASP A 238 0.59 6.88 -24.19
C ASP A 238 0.10 6.39 -22.83
N HIS A 239 0.98 6.36 -21.82
CA HIS A 239 0.56 6.01 -20.46
C HIS A 239 -0.33 7.09 -19.86
N HIS A 240 -0.07 8.37 -20.10
CA HIS A 240 -0.98 9.44 -19.72
C HIS A 240 -2.37 9.23 -20.35
N ALA A 241 -2.43 8.83 -21.63
CA ALA A 241 -3.69 8.44 -22.26
C ALA A 241 -4.35 7.23 -21.58
N PHE A 242 -3.59 6.21 -21.17
CA PHE A 242 -4.09 5.09 -20.36
C PHE A 242 -4.63 5.57 -19.01
N MET A 243 -3.98 6.49 -18.32
CA MET A 243 -4.47 7.08 -17.07
C MET A 243 -5.81 7.78 -17.27
N LEU A 244 -5.93 8.61 -18.31
CA LEU A 244 -7.20 9.27 -18.64
C LEU A 244 -8.31 8.26 -18.96
N ASP A 245 -8.00 7.21 -19.73
CA ASP A 245 -8.94 6.14 -20.06
C ASP A 245 -9.31 5.29 -18.83
N ASN A 246 -8.37 5.04 -17.92
CA ASN A 246 -8.61 4.30 -16.70
C ASN A 246 -9.54 5.06 -15.73
N PHE A 247 -9.37 6.38 -15.62
CA PHE A 247 -10.32 7.23 -14.90
C PHE A 247 -11.73 7.12 -15.49
N ARG A 248 -11.88 7.22 -16.81
CA ARG A 248 -13.19 7.06 -17.48
C ARG A 248 -13.78 5.67 -17.27
N THR A 249 -12.94 4.63 -17.36
CA THR A 249 -13.31 3.22 -17.14
C THR A 249 -13.87 3.01 -15.73
N ASN A 250 -13.35 3.74 -14.75
CA ASN A 250 -13.82 3.73 -13.37
C ASN A 250 -14.92 4.78 -13.07
N GLY A 251 -15.55 5.33 -14.11
CA GLY A 251 -16.68 6.25 -13.98
C GLY A 251 -16.30 7.66 -13.53
N LEU A 252 -15.03 8.04 -13.66
CA LEU A 252 -14.52 9.37 -13.32
C LEU A 252 -14.41 10.24 -14.56
N ASP A 253 -14.63 11.54 -14.37
CA ASP A 253 -14.33 12.55 -15.37
C ASP A 253 -12.89 13.04 -15.16
N PRO A 254 -11.92 12.70 -16.04
CA PRO A 254 -10.52 13.07 -15.86
C PRO A 254 -10.30 14.58 -15.76
N ALA A 255 -11.18 15.40 -16.37
CA ALA A 255 -11.08 16.86 -16.36
C ALA A 255 -11.32 17.48 -14.97
N LYS A 256 -11.85 16.71 -14.01
CA LYS A 256 -12.04 17.15 -12.61
C LYS A 256 -10.80 16.93 -11.74
N TYR A 257 -9.78 16.26 -12.27
CA TYR A 257 -8.57 15.89 -11.55
C TYR A 257 -7.34 16.54 -12.19
N ARG A 258 -6.24 16.58 -11.46
CA ARG A 258 -4.97 17.13 -11.95
C ARG A 258 -4.11 15.98 -12.47
N LEU A 259 -4.30 15.64 -13.74
CA LEU A 259 -3.63 14.53 -14.42
C LEU A 259 -2.67 15.10 -15.47
N HIS A 260 -1.39 15.17 -15.14
CA HIS A 260 -0.38 15.87 -15.91
C HIS A 260 0.38 14.91 -16.84
N HIS A 261 0.50 15.28 -18.11
CA HIS A 261 1.53 14.74 -19.00
C HIS A 261 2.82 15.53 -18.75
N ALA A 262 3.64 15.02 -17.83
CA ALA A 262 4.81 15.68 -17.27
C ALA A 262 5.65 14.66 -16.48
N VAL A 263 6.91 14.99 -16.21
CA VAL A 263 7.75 14.22 -15.29
C VAL A 263 7.85 14.90 -13.93
N ALA A 264 8.07 14.11 -12.89
CA ALA A 264 8.49 14.63 -11.60
C ALA A 264 10.00 14.85 -11.60
N GLY A 265 10.46 15.99 -11.10
CA GLY A 265 11.89 16.29 -10.96
C GLY A 265 12.19 17.15 -9.73
N ALA A 266 13.47 17.38 -9.45
CA ALA A 266 13.89 18.19 -8.30
C ALA A 266 13.35 19.62 -8.33
N GLN A 267 13.17 20.19 -9.53
CA GLN A 267 12.73 21.56 -9.76
C GLN A 267 11.79 21.61 -10.96
N ASP A 268 10.96 22.65 -11.03
CA ASP A 268 10.13 22.90 -12.21
C ASP A 268 11.02 23.21 -13.43
N GLY A 269 10.64 22.72 -14.60
CA GLY A 269 11.44 22.93 -15.81
C GLY A 269 10.95 22.12 -17.00
N ILE A 270 11.90 21.67 -17.82
CA ILE A 270 11.66 20.82 -18.99
C ILE A 270 12.60 19.62 -18.90
N ALA A 271 12.10 18.44 -19.24
CA ALA A 271 12.87 17.21 -19.33
C ALA A 271 12.70 16.58 -20.71
N SER A 272 13.66 15.75 -21.11
CA SER A 272 13.51 14.86 -22.26
C SER A 272 12.96 13.52 -21.77
N PHE A 273 11.96 12.98 -22.47
CA PHE A 273 11.37 11.67 -22.17
C PHE A 273 11.22 10.87 -23.48
N PRO A 274 11.43 9.55 -23.48
CA PRO A 274 11.32 8.75 -24.70
C PRO A 274 9.87 8.54 -25.14
N LYS A 275 9.65 8.60 -26.45
CA LYS A 275 8.44 8.07 -27.08
C LYS A 275 8.51 6.56 -27.08
N LEU A 276 7.48 5.91 -26.56
CA LEU A 276 7.45 4.46 -26.43
C LEU A 276 7.07 3.81 -27.77
N ASN A 277 7.73 2.70 -28.12
CA ASN A 277 7.37 1.94 -29.32
C ASN A 277 6.20 0.98 -29.09
N ALA A 278 6.06 0.47 -27.86
CA ALA A 278 5.01 -0.43 -27.41
C ALA A 278 4.67 -0.10 -25.95
N ALA A 279 3.78 0.87 -25.74
CA ALA A 279 3.50 1.44 -24.42
C ALA A 279 2.98 0.40 -23.41
N GLU A 280 2.25 -0.61 -23.87
CA GLU A 280 1.73 -1.69 -23.03
C GLU A 280 2.83 -2.62 -22.50
N GLU A 281 3.98 -2.70 -23.17
CA GLU A 281 5.12 -3.55 -22.78
C GLU A 281 6.23 -2.77 -22.06
N ASP A 282 6.26 -1.45 -22.17
CA ASP A 282 7.39 -0.61 -21.74
C ASP A 282 6.99 0.38 -20.64
N TYR A 283 7.15 -0.02 -19.39
CA TYR A 283 6.98 0.80 -18.19
C TYR A 283 8.32 1.21 -17.53
N GLY A 284 9.44 0.84 -18.15
CA GLY A 284 10.80 1.07 -17.61
C GLY A 284 11.48 2.33 -18.12
N ALA A 285 10.76 3.17 -18.87
CA ALA A 285 11.28 4.42 -19.41
C ALA A 285 11.58 5.46 -18.32
N PHE A 286 12.64 6.24 -18.51
CA PHE A 286 13.10 7.23 -17.54
C PHE A 286 13.38 8.59 -18.16
N ALA A 287 13.23 9.64 -17.34
CA ALA A 287 13.44 11.02 -17.75
C ALA A 287 14.93 11.40 -17.79
N SER A 288 15.26 12.40 -18.62
CA SER A 288 16.59 12.98 -18.74
C SER A 288 16.52 14.50 -18.50
N PHE A 289 17.42 15.03 -17.67
CA PHE A 289 17.44 16.43 -17.21
C PHE A 289 18.75 17.14 -17.58
N GLY A 290 18.73 18.46 -17.75
CA GLY A 290 19.93 19.30 -17.80
C GLY A 290 20.97 18.97 -18.89
N GLU A 291 22.27 19.08 -18.57
CA GLU A 291 23.40 18.74 -19.46
C GLU A 291 23.61 17.21 -19.61
N ASP A 292 23.06 16.41 -18.69
CA ASP A 292 23.04 14.94 -18.75
C ASP A 292 22.21 14.40 -19.93
N LYS A 293 21.42 15.28 -20.57
CA LYS A 293 20.83 15.07 -21.91
C LYS A 293 21.83 14.37 -22.85
N MET A 294 23.09 14.80 -22.93
CA MET A 294 23.99 14.26 -23.96
C MET A 294 24.49 12.81 -23.72
N GLY A 295 24.57 12.36 -22.47
CA GLY A 295 25.09 11.03 -22.10
C GLY A 295 23.98 10.00 -21.90
N VAL A 296 22.91 10.41 -21.23
CA VAL A 296 21.73 9.60 -20.98
C VAL A 296 20.84 9.51 -22.23
N ASP A 297 20.66 10.60 -23.01
CA ASP A 297 19.92 10.51 -24.29
C ASP A 297 20.53 9.46 -25.21
N ARG A 298 21.85 9.22 -25.17
CA ARG A 298 22.45 8.19 -26.03
C ARG A 298 22.07 6.78 -25.64
N MET A 299 21.86 6.49 -24.36
CA MET A 299 21.36 5.18 -23.91
C MET A 299 19.84 5.09 -24.06
N THR A 300 19.12 6.12 -23.64
CA THR A 300 17.65 6.18 -23.69
C THR A 300 17.15 6.24 -25.14
N ALA A 301 17.76 7.03 -26.02
CA ALA A 301 17.45 7.06 -27.45
C ALA A 301 17.96 5.81 -28.20
N ALA A 302 19.06 5.17 -27.75
CA ALA A 302 19.48 3.90 -28.32
C ALA A 302 18.54 2.74 -27.93
N GLN A 303 17.89 2.82 -26.76
CA GLN A 303 16.95 1.81 -26.27
C GLN A 303 15.51 2.05 -26.75
N HIS A 304 15.04 3.31 -26.78
CA HIS A 304 13.63 3.64 -27.02
C HIS A 304 13.38 4.49 -28.29
N GLY A 305 14.40 5.14 -28.85
CA GLY A 305 14.29 5.88 -30.12
C GLY A 305 14.14 7.40 -29.95
N GLU A 306 13.01 7.95 -30.42
CA GLU A 306 12.76 9.40 -30.43
C GLU A 306 12.46 9.95 -29.04
N LEU A 307 12.98 11.13 -28.71
CA LEU A 307 12.72 11.82 -27.45
C LEU A 307 11.75 13.00 -27.67
N GLU A 308 10.93 13.30 -26.68
CA GLU A 308 10.12 14.50 -26.60
C GLU A 308 10.49 15.37 -25.40
N GLU A 309 10.38 16.68 -25.56
CA GLU A 309 10.53 17.63 -24.45
C GLU A 309 9.17 17.87 -23.79
N ILE A 310 9.09 17.55 -22.49
CA ILE A 310 7.86 17.67 -21.71
C ILE A 310 8.09 18.43 -20.41
N PRO A 311 7.03 18.99 -19.79
CA PRO A 311 7.15 19.70 -18.53
C PRO A 311 7.72 18.81 -17.41
N CYS A 312 8.59 19.40 -16.60
CA CYS A 312 9.02 18.87 -15.33
C CYS A 312 8.36 19.64 -14.20
N ILE A 313 7.75 18.93 -13.24
CA ILE A 313 7.02 19.53 -12.11
C ILE A 313 7.61 19.01 -10.80
N SER A 314 7.95 19.93 -9.90
CA SER A 314 8.47 19.61 -8.58
C SER A 314 7.37 19.26 -7.57
N LEU A 315 7.75 18.54 -6.50
CA LEU A 315 6.87 18.28 -5.36
C LEU A 315 6.36 19.58 -4.70
N ALA A 316 7.20 20.62 -4.66
CA ALA A 316 6.82 21.91 -4.10
C ALA A 316 5.62 22.52 -4.86
N THR A 317 5.63 22.43 -6.20
CA THR A 317 4.56 22.91 -7.06
C THR A 317 3.31 22.03 -6.97
N LEU A 318 3.45 20.70 -7.04
CA LEU A 318 2.31 19.77 -6.94
C LEU A 318 1.55 19.90 -5.61
N MET A 319 2.29 20.19 -4.53
CA MET A 319 1.74 20.28 -3.18
C MET A 319 1.48 21.73 -2.74
N ALA A 320 1.68 22.74 -3.59
CA ALA A 320 1.65 24.15 -3.22
C ALA A 320 0.32 24.56 -2.58
N ASP A 321 -0.79 24.19 -3.22
CA ASP A 321 -2.16 24.50 -2.80
C ASP A 321 -2.71 23.50 -1.76
N LYS A 322 -1.91 22.50 -1.37
CA LYS A 322 -2.33 21.47 -0.41
C LYS A 322 -1.98 21.86 1.01
N LYS A 323 -2.95 21.62 1.89
CA LYS A 323 -2.72 21.61 3.33
C LYS A 323 -2.06 20.32 3.77
N ARG A 324 -2.43 19.21 3.10
CA ARG A 324 -1.97 17.87 3.42
C ARG A 324 -2.07 16.98 2.18
N VAL A 325 -1.17 16.02 2.09
CA VAL A 325 -1.20 14.87 1.18
C VAL A 325 -1.19 13.61 2.05
N ASP A 326 -2.22 12.79 1.94
CA ASP A 326 -2.35 11.58 2.76
C ASP A 326 -1.46 10.45 2.23
N LEU A 327 -1.32 10.38 0.91
CA LEU A 327 -0.46 9.42 0.20
C LEU A 327 0.31 10.13 -0.93
N LEU A 328 1.63 10.00 -0.93
CA LEU A 328 2.46 10.18 -2.12
C LEU A 328 2.94 8.79 -2.55
N HIS A 329 2.48 8.31 -3.70
CA HIS A 329 3.05 7.16 -4.37
C HIS A 329 4.03 7.66 -5.45
N ILE A 330 5.18 7.01 -5.55
CA ILE A 330 6.23 7.35 -6.51
C ILE A 330 6.83 6.08 -7.07
N ASP A 331 6.74 5.93 -8.38
CA ASP A 331 7.31 4.83 -9.15
C ASP A 331 7.89 5.42 -10.43
N ILE A 332 8.95 6.19 -10.24
CA ILE A 332 9.70 6.81 -11.34
C ILE A 332 11.06 6.13 -11.45
N GLN A 333 11.52 5.95 -12.67
CA GLN A 333 12.71 5.18 -12.95
C GLN A 333 13.99 6.01 -12.68
N GLY A 334 14.68 5.73 -11.57
CA GLY A 334 16.04 6.19 -11.27
C GLY A 334 16.19 7.59 -10.64
N HIS A 335 15.11 8.37 -10.56
CA HIS A 335 15.11 9.75 -10.03
C HIS A 335 14.43 9.91 -8.67
N GLU A 336 14.04 8.80 -8.03
CA GLU A 336 13.28 8.77 -6.78
C GLU A 336 13.99 9.55 -5.68
N GLU A 337 15.29 9.28 -5.50
CA GLU A 337 16.10 9.94 -4.48
C GLU A 337 16.18 11.46 -4.71
N GLU A 338 16.46 11.88 -5.94
CA GLU A 338 16.66 13.29 -6.27
C GLU A 338 15.37 14.09 -6.06
N VAL A 339 14.24 13.57 -6.53
CA VAL A 339 12.92 14.17 -6.35
C VAL A 339 12.56 14.27 -4.86
N LEU A 340 12.72 13.18 -4.10
CA LEU A 340 12.37 13.16 -2.68
C LEU A 340 13.30 14.04 -1.84
N ARG A 341 14.59 14.08 -2.16
CA ARG A 341 15.59 14.94 -1.50
C ARG A 341 15.28 16.41 -1.72
N ALA A 342 14.97 16.81 -2.95
CA ALA A 342 14.61 18.19 -3.26
C ALA A 342 13.27 18.61 -2.62
N GLY A 343 12.33 17.67 -2.50
CA GLY A 343 11.02 17.88 -1.90
C GLY A 343 10.95 17.68 -0.38
N ILE A 344 12.04 17.33 0.31
CA ILE A 344 11.96 16.82 1.69
C ILE A 344 11.29 17.80 2.66
N GLU A 345 11.49 19.11 2.50
CA GLU A 345 10.85 20.13 3.34
C GLU A 345 9.33 20.18 3.14
N VAL A 346 8.84 20.08 1.89
CA VAL A 346 7.40 20.06 1.64
C VAL A 346 6.76 18.74 2.07
N LEU A 347 7.49 17.63 1.93
CA LEU A 347 7.07 16.33 2.44
C LEU A 347 6.93 16.36 3.96
N ASN A 348 7.96 16.84 4.67
CA ASN A 348 7.95 16.98 6.12
C ASN A 348 6.73 17.77 6.63
N ALA A 349 6.37 18.83 5.90
CA ALA A 349 5.27 19.71 6.26
C ALA A 349 3.87 19.16 5.90
N LYS A 350 3.75 18.40 4.81
CA LYS A 350 2.43 18.13 4.19
C LYS A 350 2.13 16.66 3.92
N ALA A 351 3.12 15.81 3.69
CA ALA A 351 2.91 14.40 3.34
C ALA A 351 2.86 13.52 4.59
N ARG A 352 1.78 12.74 4.75
CA ARG A 352 1.63 11.77 5.85
C ARG A 352 2.40 10.49 5.56
N ARG A 353 2.29 9.97 4.34
CA ARG A 353 2.91 8.71 3.92
C ARG A 353 3.48 8.83 2.52
N VAL A 354 4.64 8.20 2.32
CA VAL A 354 5.28 8.02 1.03
C VAL A 354 5.40 6.52 0.76
N VAL A 355 4.99 6.07 -0.43
CA VAL A 355 5.20 4.72 -0.94
C VAL A 355 6.09 4.86 -2.17
N VAL A 356 7.24 4.21 -2.19
CA VAL A 356 8.26 4.36 -3.24
C VAL A 356 8.57 3.00 -3.85
N GLY A 357 8.36 2.85 -5.15
CA GLY A 357 9.01 1.81 -5.96
C GLY A 357 10.46 2.21 -6.21
N THR A 358 11.43 1.35 -5.85
CA THR A 358 12.86 1.68 -5.89
C THR A 358 13.60 0.86 -6.93
N HIS A 359 14.36 1.52 -7.80
CA HIS A 359 15.00 0.88 -8.95
C HIS A 359 16.50 0.59 -8.76
N SER A 360 17.05 0.77 -7.55
CA SER A 360 18.40 0.30 -7.22
C SER A 360 18.67 0.17 -5.73
N ARG A 361 19.64 -0.67 -5.37
CA ARG A 361 20.17 -0.79 -4.01
C ARG A 361 20.77 0.49 -3.45
N ALA A 362 21.31 1.34 -4.32
CA ALA A 362 21.87 2.62 -3.90
C ALA A 362 20.74 3.58 -3.49
N ILE A 363 19.69 3.67 -4.32
CA ILE A 363 18.49 4.45 -4.01
C ILE A 363 17.88 4.00 -2.69
N GLU A 364 17.68 2.69 -2.49
CA GLU A 364 17.16 2.15 -1.22
C GLU A 364 17.92 2.68 0.01
N GLY A 365 19.27 2.59 -0.02
CA GLY A 365 20.12 3.07 1.07
C GLY A 365 20.07 4.58 1.26
N HIS A 366 20.09 5.35 0.17
CA HIS A 366 20.03 6.81 0.25
C HIS A 366 18.67 7.31 0.75
N LEU A 367 17.58 6.62 0.43
CA LEU A 367 16.26 6.90 0.98
C LEU A 367 16.21 6.63 2.48
N PHE A 368 16.84 5.54 2.96
CA PHE A 368 17.01 5.32 4.40
C PHE A 368 17.69 6.50 5.09
N ASP A 369 18.84 6.94 4.56
CA ASP A 369 19.59 8.07 5.11
C ASP A 369 18.75 9.35 5.11
N LEU A 370 18.10 9.66 3.97
CA LEU A 370 17.28 10.85 3.81
C LEU A 370 16.11 10.88 4.81
N PHE A 371 15.29 9.82 4.82
CA PHE A 371 14.06 9.78 5.61
C PHE A 371 14.35 9.68 7.11
N HIS A 372 15.34 8.88 7.53
CA HIS A 372 15.72 8.82 8.94
C HIS A 372 16.34 10.11 9.45
N ALA A 373 17.20 10.78 8.67
CA ALA A 373 17.72 12.10 9.03
C ALA A 373 16.58 13.12 9.20
N ASN A 374 15.47 12.91 8.50
CA ASN A 374 14.26 13.70 8.59
C ASN A 374 13.19 13.07 9.50
N GLY A 375 13.54 12.17 10.42
CA GLY A 375 12.63 11.65 11.46
C GLY A 375 11.40 10.90 10.96
N TRP A 376 11.42 10.41 9.71
CA TRP A 376 10.40 9.50 9.19
C TRP A 376 10.65 8.08 9.71
N VAL A 377 9.57 7.30 9.74
CA VAL A 377 9.57 5.90 10.18
C VAL A 377 9.34 5.00 8.98
N CYS A 378 10.26 4.08 8.72
CA CYS A 378 10.07 3.02 7.73
C CYS A 378 9.04 2.01 8.26
N GLU A 379 7.93 1.85 7.56
CA GLU A 379 6.87 0.89 7.89
C GLU A 379 7.06 -0.44 7.16
N SER A 380 7.62 -0.43 5.95
CA SER A 380 7.91 -1.63 5.16
C SER A 380 9.08 -1.37 4.21
N GLU A 381 9.86 -2.41 3.96
CA GLU A 381 10.91 -2.46 2.93
C GLU A 381 10.83 -3.81 2.24
N VAL A 382 10.76 -3.79 0.92
CA VAL A 382 11.02 -4.93 0.04
C VAL A 382 12.22 -4.54 -0.80
N VAL A 383 13.24 -5.37 -0.79
CA VAL A 383 14.47 -5.05 -1.48
C VAL A 383 14.42 -5.46 -2.94
N CYS A 384 14.98 -4.64 -3.82
CA CYS A 384 15.08 -4.90 -5.24
C CYS A 384 15.96 -6.13 -5.49
N GLU A 385 15.57 -6.93 -6.48
CA GLU A 385 16.30 -8.12 -6.89
C GLU A 385 17.19 -7.79 -8.10
N LEU A 386 18.46 -8.16 -7.98
CA LEU A 386 19.44 -8.00 -9.06
C LEU A 386 19.85 -9.36 -9.61
N LYS A 387 19.82 -9.53 -10.93
CA LYS A 387 20.33 -10.74 -11.60
C LYS A 387 21.67 -10.50 -12.27
N PRO A 388 22.58 -11.50 -12.24
CA PRO A 388 23.82 -11.42 -12.99
C PRO A 388 23.54 -11.48 -14.49
N LEU A 389 24.21 -10.63 -15.26
CA LEU A 389 24.30 -10.72 -16.71
C LEU A 389 25.53 -11.54 -17.12
N MET A 390 25.57 -11.95 -18.40
CA MET A 390 26.66 -12.77 -18.94
C MET A 390 28.04 -12.09 -18.86
N ASP A 391 28.08 -10.76 -18.83
CA ASP A 391 29.29 -9.96 -18.70
C ASP A 391 29.75 -9.75 -17.24
N GLY A 392 29.03 -10.34 -16.27
CA GLY A 392 29.32 -10.23 -14.84
C GLY A 392 28.74 -8.97 -14.18
N THR A 393 28.13 -8.06 -14.94
CA THR A 393 27.35 -6.95 -14.37
C THR A 393 26.05 -7.46 -13.76
N ARG A 394 25.37 -6.60 -13.00
CA ARG A 394 24.08 -6.91 -12.40
C ARG A 394 23.03 -5.96 -12.94
N ALA A 395 21.93 -6.51 -13.43
CA ALA A 395 20.77 -5.75 -13.85
C ALA A 395 19.63 -5.91 -12.85
N LEU A 396 18.80 -4.88 -12.75
CA LEU A 396 17.54 -4.93 -12.02
C LEU A 396 16.65 -6.00 -12.65
N TRP A 397 16.03 -6.83 -11.80
CA TRP A 397 15.12 -7.89 -12.20
C TRP A 397 13.73 -7.71 -11.61
N VAL A 398 13.65 -7.29 -10.34
CA VAL A 398 12.42 -6.93 -9.64
C VAL A 398 12.72 -5.67 -8.85
N ASP A 399 11.80 -4.72 -8.92
CA ASP A 399 11.91 -3.45 -8.21
C ASP A 399 11.82 -3.68 -6.69
N GLY A 400 12.38 -2.76 -5.93
CA GLY A 400 12.19 -2.70 -4.49
C GLY A 400 10.99 -1.83 -4.14
N GLU A 401 10.59 -1.83 -2.88
CA GLU A 401 9.51 -1.01 -2.35
C GLU A 401 9.90 -0.49 -0.98
N GLN A 402 9.61 0.78 -0.69
CA GLN A 402 9.71 1.33 0.66
C GLN A 402 8.45 2.11 1.03
N VAL A 403 7.99 1.95 2.27
CA VAL A 403 6.85 2.69 2.82
C VAL A 403 7.29 3.49 4.03
N TRP A 404 7.07 4.80 3.98
CA TRP A 404 7.55 5.77 4.97
C TRP A 404 6.42 6.58 5.58
N ARG A 405 6.34 6.63 6.91
CA ARG A 405 5.37 7.45 7.66
C ARG A 405 6.02 8.68 8.30
N ASN A 406 5.28 9.79 8.28
CA ASN A 406 5.62 11.03 8.95
C ASN A 406 4.81 11.21 10.24
N ASP A 407 5.39 10.82 11.37
CA ASP A 407 4.76 10.90 12.70
C ASP A 407 4.38 12.33 13.11
N ARG A 408 4.98 13.36 12.48
CA ARG A 408 4.65 14.77 12.75
C ARG A 408 3.20 15.11 12.43
N LEU A 409 2.60 14.40 11.48
CA LEU A 409 1.24 14.65 11.00
C LEU A 409 0.21 13.72 11.64
N ASP A 410 0.63 12.83 12.55
CA ASP A 410 -0.29 11.94 13.26
C ASP A 410 -1.16 12.70 14.25
N GLY A 411 -2.40 12.22 14.41
CA GLY A 411 -3.40 12.84 15.30
C GLY A 411 -3.94 14.20 14.84
N THR A 412 -3.43 14.80 13.76
CA THR A 412 -3.96 16.04 13.19
C THR A 412 -5.06 15.71 12.17
N PRO A 413 -6.36 15.96 12.43
CA PRO A 413 -7.40 15.76 11.42
C PRO A 413 -7.23 16.78 10.28
N HIS A 414 -7.75 16.46 9.09
CA HIS A 414 -8.05 17.51 8.10
C HIS A 414 -9.04 18.50 8.75
N ALA A 415 -8.60 19.74 8.98
CA ALA A 415 -9.40 20.80 9.58
C ALA A 415 -10.53 21.25 8.65
#